data_AF-A0A2U1WRX9-F1
#
_entry.id   AF-A0A2U1WRX9-F1
#
_cell.length_a   1.000
_cell.length_b   1.000
_cell.length_c   1.000
_cell.angle_alpha   90.00
_cell.angle_beta   90.00
_cell.angle_gamma   90.00
#
_symmetry.space_group_name_H-M   'P 1'
#
loop_
_entity.id
_entity.type
_entity.pdbx_description
1 polymer ?
#
loop_
_entity_poly.entity_id
_entity_poly.type
_entity_poly.pdbx_seq_one_letter_code
_entity_poly.pdbx_strand_id
1 'polypeptide(L)'
;MERLLDLAGAAPAAPPAPAAPPAANDWFAQAERTGAATVDVRPMLAEGRDPFAAVVQAADAVPPGGYLILEAPFDPAPLRRVLAGKGLMSQGRPAGPGHWRICFHRDGGPPDDSEIGLPTLRKPGETWREGDVVHIEVRGLVPPGPMTAVLRLIEAGAAQEIVVHHDRDPMLLYPELEERAWECVRKTTHGDEIRLLLRPIAD
;
A
#
# COMPACT_ATOMS: atom_id res chain seq x y z
N MET A 1 -46.32 30.29 5.31
CA MET A 1 -45.40 30.15 6.45
C MET A 1 -45.88 28.95 7.25
N GLU A 2 -45.16 27.90 7.63
CA GLU A 2 -43.78 27.40 7.57
C GLU A 2 -43.94 25.89 7.91
N ARG A 3 -43.52 24.95 7.06
CA ARG A 3 -42.26 24.17 7.10
C ARG A 3 -42.05 23.29 8.35
N LEU A 4 -41.83 21.99 8.08
CA LEU A 4 -40.94 21.03 8.79
C LEU A 4 -41.45 20.51 10.15
N LEU A 5 -41.53 19.21 10.47
CA LEU A 5 -40.62 18.09 10.21
C LEU A 5 -41.39 16.76 10.20
N ASP A 6 -41.13 15.95 9.19
CA ASP A 6 -41.50 14.54 9.12
C ASP A 6 -40.65 13.74 10.11
N LEU A 7 -41.32 13.15 11.12
CA LEU A 7 -40.73 12.30 12.14
C LEU A 7 -40.73 10.86 11.61
N ALA A 8 -39.66 10.48 10.91
CA ALA A 8 -39.41 9.07 10.55
C ALA A 8 -38.28 8.52 11.43
N GLY A 9 -38.64 7.59 12.31
CA GLY A 9 -37.72 6.92 13.22
C GLY A 9 -36.67 6.06 12.51
N ALA A 10 -35.48 6.01 13.12
CA ALA A 10 -34.48 4.99 12.88
C ALA A 10 -33.98 4.47 14.24
N ALA A 11 -33.96 3.15 14.36
CA ALA A 11 -33.73 2.34 15.54
C ALA A 11 -32.47 2.71 16.38
N PRO A 12 -32.44 2.34 17.68
CA PRO A 12 -31.26 2.54 18.52
C PRO A 12 -30.10 1.66 18.00
N ALA A 13 -29.03 2.29 17.50
CA ALA A 13 -27.80 1.59 17.20
C ALA A 13 -27.12 1.20 18.52
N ALA A 14 -26.92 -0.11 18.68
CA ALA A 14 -26.33 -0.75 19.84
C ALA A 14 -24.98 -0.14 20.26
N PRO A 15 -24.59 -0.21 21.55
CA PRO A 15 -23.25 0.18 21.98
C PRO A 15 -22.21 -0.63 21.20
N PRO A 16 -21.09 -0.01 20.76
CA PRO A 16 -20.04 -0.76 20.08
C PRO A 16 -19.48 -1.82 21.04
N ALA A 17 -19.48 -3.07 20.56
CA ALA A 17 -18.96 -4.22 21.28
C ALA A 17 -17.50 -4.00 21.73
N PRO A 18 -17.06 -4.60 22.86
CA PRO A 18 -15.68 -4.47 23.33
C PRO A 18 -14.69 -4.90 22.24
N ALA A 19 -13.71 -4.04 22.00
CA ALA A 19 -12.75 -4.14 20.90
C ALA A 19 -12.02 -5.49 20.89
N ALA A 20 -12.20 -6.24 19.80
CA ALA A 20 -11.33 -7.36 19.44
C ALA A 20 -9.88 -6.84 19.27
N PRO A 21 -8.85 -7.67 19.56
CA PRO A 21 -7.46 -7.27 19.36
C PRO A 21 -7.24 -6.82 17.90
N PRO A 22 -6.47 -5.74 17.65
CA PRO A 22 -6.29 -5.22 16.31
C PRO A 22 -5.58 -6.27 15.44
N ALA A 23 -6.18 -6.60 14.30
CA ALA A 23 -5.56 -7.42 13.29
C ALA A 23 -4.24 -6.77 12.83
N ALA A 24 -3.27 -7.57 12.40
CA ALA A 24 -1.95 -7.13 11.91
C ALA A 24 -1.98 -6.14 10.71
N ASN A 25 -3.17 -5.75 10.22
CA ASN A 25 -3.44 -4.79 9.16
C ASN A 25 -4.09 -3.47 9.64
N ASP A 26 -4.02 -3.12 10.93
CA ASP A 26 -4.61 -1.88 11.42
C ASP A 26 -3.74 -0.65 11.08
N TRP A 27 -3.93 -0.11 9.87
CA TRP A 27 -3.20 1.07 9.40
C TRP A 27 -3.42 2.32 10.27
N PHE A 28 -4.52 2.40 11.01
CA PHE A 28 -4.75 3.52 11.93
C PHE A 28 -3.88 3.39 13.18
N ALA A 29 -3.82 2.21 13.78
CA ALA A 29 -2.91 1.95 14.90
C ALA A 29 -1.44 2.12 14.47
N GLN A 30 -1.11 1.72 13.24
CA GLN A 30 0.22 1.91 12.69
C GLN A 30 0.55 3.39 12.49
N ALA A 31 -0.37 4.16 11.89
CA ALA A 31 -0.23 5.60 11.71
C ALA A 31 -0.04 6.34 13.05
N GLU A 32 -0.80 5.98 14.08
CA GLU A 32 -0.67 6.58 15.42
C GLU A 32 0.68 6.23 16.06
N ARG A 33 1.15 4.99 15.90
CA ARG A 33 2.46 4.54 16.42
C ARG A 33 3.64 5.22 15.72
N THR A 34 3.52 5.47 14.41
CA THR A 34 4.56 6.13 13.61
C THR A 34 4.49 7.65 13.65
N GLY A 35 3.50 8.24 14.33
CA GLY A 35 3.31 9.69 14.37
C GLY A 35 2.90 10.29 13.04
N ALA A 36 1.99 9.63 12.32
CA ALA A 36 1.49 10.07 11.02
C ALA A 36 0.99 11.51 11.03
N ALA A 37 1.31 12.25 9.97
CA ALA A 37 0.75 13.57 9.75
C ALA A 37 -0.79 13.47 9.69
N THR A 38 -1.49 14.42 10.31
CA THR A 38 -2.95 14.50 10.27
C THR A 38 -3.37 15.80 9.60
N VAL A 39 -4.25 15.72 8.60
CA VAL A 39 -4.79 16.86 7.87
C VAL A 39 -6.30 16.90 8.09
N ASP A 40 -6.79 17.96 8.69
CA ASP A 40 -8.22 18.19 8.87
C ASP A 40 -8.74 19.18 7.83
N VAL A 41 -9.64 18.71 6.96
CA VAL A 41 -10.24 19.53 5.89
C VAL A 41 -11.62 20.05 6.24
N ARG A 42 -12.20 19.63 7.39
CA ARG A 42 -13.51 20.11 7.86
C ARG A 42 -13.56 21.63 8.03
N PRO A 43 -12.60 22.30 8.70
CA PRO A 43 -12.65 23.75 8.84
C PRO A 43 -12.43 24.46 7.49
N MET A 44 -11.55 23.92 6.63
CA MET A 44 -11.30 24.49 5.30
C MET A 44 -12.57 24.50 4.44
N LEU A 45 -13.27 23.35 4.39
CA LEU A 45 -14.53 23.23 3.66
C LEU A 45 -15.64 24.07 4.28
N ALA A 46 -15.70 24.19 5.61
CA ALA A 46 -16.67 25.04 6.30
C ALA A 46 -16.49 26.53 5.96
N GLU A 47 -15.25 26.95 5.70
CA GLU A 47 -14.89 28.31 5.28
C GLU A 47 -14.94 28.52 3.76
N GLY A 48 -15.32 27.51 2.98
CA GLY A 48 -15.34 27.56 1.52
C GLY A 48 -13.95 27.57 0.87
N ARG A 49 -12.91 27.21 1.63
CA ARG A 49 -11.53 27.08 1.13
C ARG A 49 -11.33 25.69 0.55
N ASP A 50 -10.64 25.63 -0.58
CA ASP A 50 -10.30 24.37 -1.23
C ASP A 50 -9.22 23.62 -0.42
N PRO A 51 -9.48 22.40 0.08
CA PRO A 51 -8.51 21.63 0.83
C PRO A 51 -7.62 20.75 -0.05
N PHE A 52 -7.89 20.64 -1.35
CA PHE A 52 -7.27 19.66 -2.23
C PHE A 52 -5.75 19.86 -2.29
N ALA A 53 -5.31 21.10 -2.50
CA ALA A 53 -3.88 21.43 -2.55
C ALA A 53 -3.15 21.09 -1.25
N ALA A 54 -3.78 21.35 -0.09
CA ALA A 54 -3.21 21.05 1.22
C ALA A 54 -3.09 19.54 1.46
N VAL A 55 -4.12 18.76 1.10
CA VAL A 55 -4.08 17.30 1.23
C VAL A 55 -3.05 16.69 0.28
N VAL A 56 -2.98 17.16 -0.96
CA VAL A 56 -1.98 16.67 -1.92
C VAL A 56 -0.56 17.00 -1.45
N GLN A 57 -0.32 18.20 -0.95
CA GLN A 57 0.98 18.58 -0.38
C GLN A 57 1.36 17.68 0.81
N ALA A 58 0.44 17.45 1.73
CA ALA A 58 0.67 16.56 2.87
C ALA A 58 0.91 15.11 2.42
N ALA A 59 0.18 14.62 1.43
CA ALA A 59 0.35 13.30 0.85
C ALA A 59 1.69 13.14 0.11
N ASP A 60 2.18 14.21 -0.51
CA ASP A 60 3.48 14.24 -1.18
C ASP A 60 4.63 14.13 -0.18
N ALA A 61 4.48 14.82 0.96
CA ALA A 61 5.42 14.81 2.09
C ALA A 61 5.43 13.51 2.91
N VAL A 62 4.51 12.56 2.67
CA VAL A 62 4.53 11.26 3.34
C VAL A 62 5.73 10.45 2.85
N PRO A 63 6.66 10.05 3.74
CA PRO A 63 7.76 9.19 3.34
C PRO A 63 7.21 7.81 2.93
N PRO A 64 7.90 7.07 2.06
CA PRO A 64 7.58 5.68 1.80
C PRO A 64 7.60 4.85 3.09
N GLY A 65 6.60 3.99 3.25
CA GLY A 65 6.32 3.27 4.50
C GLY A 65 5.58 4.13 5.53
N GLY A 66 5.40 5.41 5.23
CA GLY A 66 4.70 6.37 6.07
C GLY A 66 3.19 6.30 5.93
N TYR A 67 2.54 7.04 6.83
CA TYR A 67 1.10 7.13 6.95
C TYR A 67 0.66 8.59 7.01
N LEU A 68 -0.54 8.87 6.50
CA LEU A 68 -1.21 10.16 6.57
C LEU A 68 -2.66 9.93 6.98
N ILE A 69 -3.13 10.68 7.97
CA ILE A 69 -4.54 10.68 8.36
C ILE A 69 -5.22 11.91 7.78
N LEU A 70 -6.35 11.72 7.12
CA LEU A 70 -7.21 12.78 6.61
C LEU A 70 -8.53 12.75 7.37
N GLU A 71 -8.91 13.88 7.96
CA GLU A 71 -10.23 14.08 8.56
C GLU A 71 -11.10 14.89 7.62
N ALA A 72 -12.19 14.29 7.14
CA ALA A 72 -13.09 14.89 6.18
C ALA A 72 -14.55 14.79 6.66
N PRO A 73 -15.44 15.70 6.24
CA PRO A 73 -16.85 15.62 6.62
C PRO A 73 -17.61 14.48 5.92
N PHE A 74 -17.04 13.91 4.85
CA PHE A 74 -17.58 12.81 4.05
C PHE A 74 -16.43 11.98 3.45
N ASP A 75 -16.72 10.79 2.89
CA ASP A 75 -15.73 9.95 2.19
C ASP A 75 -15.29 10.60 0.85
N PRO A 76 -14.04 11.07 0.71
CA PRO A 76 -13.61 11.83 -0.45
C PRO A 76 -13.13 10.88 -1.56
N ALA A 77 -14.06 10.13 -2.16
CA ALA A 77 -13.76 9.15 -3.22
C ALA A 77 -12.92 9.71 -4.39
N PRO A 78 -13.15 10.95 -4.90
CA PRO A 78 -12.31 11.53 -5.94
C PRO A 78 -10.86 11.75 -5.50
N LEU A 79 -10.66 12.25 -4.28
CA LEU A 79 -9.33 12.49 -3.71
C LEU A 79 -8.56 11.19 -3.49
N ARG A 80 -9.27 10.14 -3.02
CA ARG A 80 -8.69 8.81 -2.85
C ARG A 80 -8.15 8.24 -4.17
N ARG A 81 -8.85 8.46 -5.29
CA ARG A 81 -8.37 8.06 -6.62
C ARG A 81 -7.11 8.81 -7.04
N VAL A 82 -7.06 10.12 -6.80
CA VAL A 82 -5.89 10.96 -7.10
C VAL A 82 -4.67 10.48 -6.30
N LEU A 83 -4.84 10.22 -5.01
CA LEU A 83 -3.76 9.78 -4.13
C LEU A 83 -3.35 8.33 -4.40
N ALA A 84 -4.28 7.46 -4.82
CA ALA A 84 -3.96 6.13 -5.32
C ALA A 84 -3.07 6.18 -6.57
N GLY A 85 -3.32 7.11 -7.49
CA GLY A 85 -2.44 7.36 -8.65
C GLY A 85 -1.04 7.85 -8.27
N LYS A 86 -0.85 8.37 -7.05
CA LYS A 86 0.43 8.77 -6.47
C LYS A 86 1.10 7.66 -5.64
N GLY A 87 0.55 6.44 -5.63
CA GLY A 87 1.08 5.32 -4.86
C GLY A 87 0.67 5.31 -3.38
N LEU A 88 -0.35 6.09 -2.99
CA LEU A 88 -0.91 6.03 -1.64
C LEU A 88 -2.17 5.16 -1.63
N MET A 89 -2.11 4.04 -0.92
CA MET A 89 -3.28 3.23 -0.60
C MET A 89 -4.12 3.95 0.45
N SER A 90 -5.45 3.76 0.45
CA SER A 90 -6.35 4.47 1.37
C SER A 90 -7.37 3.56 2.03
N GLN A 91 -7.53 3.70 3.34
CA GLN A 91 -8.53 3.02 4.15
C GLN A 91 -9.35 4.06 4.92
N GLY A 92 -10.62 4.22 4.53
CA GLY A 92 -11.56 5.13 5.18
C GLY A 92 -12.45 4.43 6.19
N ARG A 93 -12.69 5.05 7.35
CA ARG A 93 -13.70 4.62 8.32
C ARG A 93 -14.53 5.81 8.83
N PRO A 94 -15.83 5.63 9.08
CA PRO A 94 -16.64 6.64 9.76
C PRO A 94 -16.16 6.78 11.21
N ALA A 95 -15.94 8.02 11.65
CA ALA A 95 -15.49 8.37 13.00
C ALA A 95 -16.55 9.16 13.80
N GLY A 96 -17.71 9.43 13.20
CA GLY A 96 -18.85 10.10 13.83
C GLY A 96 -19.83 10.66 12.78
N PRO A 97 -20.96 11.25 13.22
CA PRO A 97 -21.90 11.91 12.31
C PRO A 97 -21.22 13.10 11.61
N GLY A 98 -21.14 13.04 10.27
CA GLY A 98 -20.43 14.05 9.47
C GLY A 98 -18.91 14.06 9.70
N HIS A 99 -18.33 12.94 10.14
CA HIS A 99 -16.90 12.81 10.37
C HIS A 99 -16.38 11.48 9.83
N TRP A 100 -15.44 11.58 8.90
CA TRP A 100 -14.71 10.47 8.30
C TRP A 100 -13.22 10.63 8.57
N ARG A 101 -12.57 9.53 8.97
CA ARG A 101 -11.11 9.43 9.04
C ARG A 101 -10.63 8.50 7.95
N ILE A 102 -9.70 8.96 7.14
CA ILE A 102 -9.10 8.21 6.04
C ILE A 102 -7.61 8.08 6.33
N CYS A 103 -7.14 6.86 6.51
CA CYS A 103 -5.71 6.57 6.60
C CYS A 103 -5.17 6.30 5.19
N PHE A 104 -4.18 7.07 4.78
CA PHE A 104 -3.38 6.82 3.61
C PHE A 104 -2.07 6.17 4.02
N HIS A 105 -1.67 5.13 3.31
CA HIS A 105 -0.38 4.49 3.46
C HIS A 105 0.37 4.58 2.14
N ARG A 106 1.59 5.10 2.19
CA ARG A 106 2.51 5.00 1.05
C ARG A 106 3.30 3.71 1.24
N ASP A 107 3.14 2.76 0.31
CA ASP A 107 3.87 1.49 0.39
C ASP A 107 5.37 1.79 0.47
N GLY A 108 6.00 1.26 1.52
CA GLY A 108 7.41 1.50 1.83
C GLY A 108 8.32 0.53 1.14
N GLY A 109 8.49 0.67 -0.17
CA GLY A 109 9.85 0.57 -0.68
C GLY A 109 10.53 1.90 -0.33
N PRO A 110 11.71 1.93 0.31
CA PRO A 110 12.35 3.16 0.76
C PRO A 110 12.43 4.20 -0.37
N PRO A 111 12.36 5.50 -0.05
CA PRO A 111 12.84 6.49 -1.00
C PRO A 111 14.34 6.21 -1.09
N ASP A 112 14.79 5.82 -2.28
CA ASP A 112 16.20 5.70 -2.57
C ASP A 112 16.79 7.10 -2.37
N ASP A 113 17.35 7.35 -1.19
CA ASP A 113 18.24 8.49 -0.91
C ASP A 113 19.64 8.23 -1.54
N SER A 114 19.75 7.22 -2.41
CA SER A 114 20.80 7.15 -3.42
C SER A 114 20.34 7.88 -4.67
N GLU A 115 20.65 9.17 -4.73
CA GLU A 115 20.85 9.98 -5.94
C GLU A 115 20.02 9.65 -7.21
N ILE A 116 19.12 10.56 -7.58
CA ILE A 116 18.70 10.88 -8.97
C ILE A 116 18.84 9.70 -9.96
N GLY A 117 17.98 8.71 -9.81
CA GLY A 117 17.58 7.86 -10.93
C GLY A 117 16.27 8.38 -11.47
N LEU A 118 16.28 9.04 -12.63
CA LEU A 118 15.15 8.89 -13.57
C LEU A 118 14.73 7.41 -13.62
N PRO A 119 13.48 7.04 -13.97
CA PRO A 119 13.10 5.63 -14.08
C PRO A 119 13.98 4.94 -15.11
N THR A 120 15.12 4.40 -14.68
CA THR A 120 15.98 3.60 -15.51
C THR A 120 15.27 2.28 -15.56
N LEU A 121 14.68 1.99 -16.73
CA LEU A 121 14.41 0.63 -17.21
C LEU A 121 15.55 -0.27 -16.69
N ARG A 122 15.32 -1.00 -15.59
CA ARG A 122 16.26 -1.99 -15.09
C ARG A 122 16.37 -3.05 -16.17
N LYS A 123 17.58 -3.55 -16.41
CA LYS A 123 17.76 -4.50 -17.50
C LYS A 123 17.13 -5.84 -17.11
N PRO A 124 16.46 -6.54 -18.04
CA PRO A 124 16.02 -7.90 -17.81
C PRO A 124 17.18 -8.78 -17.32
N GLY A 125 17.03 -9.43 -16.18
CA GLY A 125 18.05 -10.25 -15.51
C GLY A 125 18.92 -9.49 -14.50
N GLU A 126 18.72 -8.19 -14.28
CA GLU A 126 19.43 -7.41 -13.27
C GLU A 126 18.97 -7.81 -11.86
N THR A 127 19.94 -7.96 -10.94
CA THR A 127 19.67 -8.19 -9.51
C THR A 127 20.27 -7.05 -8.70
N TRP A 128 19.59 -6.64 -7.64
CA TRP A 128 20.08 -5.64 -6.70
C TRP A 128 19.66 -6.02 -5.28
N ARG A 129 20.32 -5.41 -4.29
CA ARG A 129 20.03 -5.63 -2.87
C ARG A 129 19.42 -4.38 -2.28
N GLU A 130 18.33 -4.56 -1.54
CA GLU A 130 17.67 -3.54 -0.75
C GLU A 130 17.59 -4.05 0.70
N GLY A 131 18.53 -3.59 1.54
CA GLY A 131 18.69 -4.17 2.89
C GLY A 131 19.09 -5.65 2.85
N ASP A 132 18.32 -6.52 3.53
CA ASP A 132 18.51 -7.98 3.53
C ASP A 132 17.78 -8.68 2.36
N VAL A 133 17.01 -7.91 1.56
CA VAL A 133 16.18 -8.44 0.48
C VAL A 133 16.93 -8.33 -0.85
N VAL A 134 16.91 -9.41 -1.63
CA VAL A 134 17.44 -9.38 -3.00
C VAL A 134 16.29 -9.23 -3.99
N HIS A 135 16.42 -8.27 -4.89
CA HIS A 135 15.47 -8.04 -5.96
C HIS A 135 16.00 -8.60 -7.28
N ILE A 136 15.10 -9.05 -8.15
CA ILE A 136 15.41 -9.50 -9.51
C ILE A 136 14.39 -8.95 -10.52
N GLU A 137 14.89 -8.31 -11.58
CA GLU A 137 14.09 -7.85 -12.70
C GLU A 137 13.98 -8.96 -13.75
N VAL A 138 12.79 -9.54 -13.93
CA VAL A 138 12.57 -10.59 -14.93
C VAL A 138 11.63 -10.16 -16.06
N ARG A 139 11.11 -8.92 -16.04
CA ARG A 139 10.29 -8.40 -17.14
C ARG A 139 11.09 -8.36 -18.43
N GLY A 140 10.45 -8.77 -19.52
CA GLY A 140 11.06 -8.78 -20.85
C GLY A 140 12.02 -9.95 -21.12
N LEU A 141 12.26 -10.84 -20.15
CA LEU A 141 12.94 -12.11 -20.42
C LEU A 141 12.02 -13.05 -21.19
N VAL A 142 12.57 -13.71 -22.21
CA VAL A 142 11.84 -14.72 -22.99
C VAL A 142 11.67 -15.98 -22.14
N PRO A 143 10.45 -16.56 -22.02
CA PRO A 143 10.25 -17.83 -21.32
C PRO A 143 11.17 -18.94 -21.87
N PRO A 144 11.81 -19.77 -21.03
CA PRO A 144 11.67 -19.89 -19.57
C PRO A 144 12.58 -18.96 -18.74
N GLY A 145 13.23 -17.97 -19.37
CA GLY A 145 14.20 -17.05 -18.76
C GLY A 145 13.81 -16.46 -17.40
N PRO A 146 12.59 -15.94 -17.18
CA PRO A 146 12.16 -15.46 -15.87
C PRO A 146 12.29 -16.51 -14.77
N MET A 147 11.81 -17.72 -15.03
CA MET A 147 11.81 -18.82 -14.08
C MET A 147 13.24 -19.26 -13.75
N THR A 148 14.07 -19.48 -14.78
CA THR A 148 15.46 -19.92 -14.58
C THR A 148 16.28 -18.89 -13.80
N ALA A 149 16.03 -17.59 -14.02
CA ALA A 149 16.73 -16.52 -13.30
C ALA A 149 16.39 -16.53 -11.80
N VAL A 150 15.12 -16.68 -11.45
CA VAL A 150 14.67 -16.75 -10.05
C VAL A 150 15.21 -18.00 -9.34
N LEU A 151 15.10 -19.18 -9.98
CA LEU A 151 15.55 -20.43 -9.37
C LEU A 151 17.06 -20.44 -9.13
N ARG A 152 17.86 -19.94 -10.06
CA ARG A 152 19.33 -19.80 -9.86
C ARG A 152 19.67 -18.88 -8.69
N LEU A 153 18.88 -17.83 -8.49
CA LEU A 153 19.11 -16.90 -7.39
C LEU A 153 18.84 -17.56 -6.03
N ILE A 154 17.79 -18.37 -5.96
CA ILE A 154 17.45 -19.20 -4.80
C ILE A 154 18.57 -20.22 -4.52
N GLU A 155 19.00 -20.95 -5.56
CA GLU A 155 20.06 -21.97 -5.45
C GLU A 155 21.42 -21.38 -5.07
N ALA A 156 21.68 -20.12 -5.42
CA ALA A 156 22.88 -19.40 -5.01
C ALA A 156 22.89 -19.03 -3.52
N GLY A 157 21.77 -19.17 -2.80
CA GLY A 157 21.65 -18.83 -1.38
C GLY A 157 21.89 -17.35 -1.10
N ALA A 158 21.57 -16.48 -2.07
CA ALA A 158 22.01 -15.09 -2.06
C ALA A 158 21.26 -14.18 -1.07
N ALA A 159 20.10 -14.62 -0.56
CA ALA A 159 19.28 -13.92 0.43
C ALA A 159 18.24 -14.83 1.10
N GLN A 160 17.71 -14.37 2.23
CA GLN A 160 16.57 -14.98 2.93
C GLN A 160 15.22 -14.50 2.39
N GLU A 161 15.19 -13.36 1.70
CA GLU A 161 13.99 -12.82 1.07
C GLU A 161 14.32 -12.35 -0.34
N ILE A 162 13.47 -12.71 -1.31
CA ILE A 162 13.66 -12.36 -2.71
C ILE A 162 12.42 -11.67 -3.27
N VAL A 163 12.58 -10.51 -3.89
CA VAL A 163 11.51 -9.79 -4.60
C VAL A 163 11.68 -9.97 -6.11
N VAL A 164 10.72 -10.63 -6.75
CA VAL A 164 10.71 -10.86 -8.20
C VAL A 164 9.81 -9.82 -8.87
N HIS A 165 10.35 -9.05 -9.81
CA HIS A 165 9.61 -8.11 -10.63
C HIS A 165 9.25 -8.78 -11.97
N HIS A 166 7.96 -9.03 -12.20
CA HIS A 166 7.46 -9.84 -13.31
C HIS A 166 6.41 -9.10 -14.14
N ASP A 167 6.30 -9.41 -15.44
CA ASP A 167 5.28 -8.86 -16.36
C ASP A 167 3.88 -9.47 -16.15
N ARG A 168 3.79 -10.62 -15.47
CA ARG A 168 2.57 -11.41 -15.30
C ARG A 168 2.72 -12.40 -14.16
N ASP A 169 1.63 -13.09 -13.83
CA ASP A 169 1.61 -14.09 -12.77
C ASP A 169 2.29 -15.40 -13.25
N PRO A 170 3.43 -15.80 -12.67
CA PRO A 170 4.19 -16.96 -13.15
C PRO A 170 3.69 -18.23 -12.47
N MET A 171 2.58 -18.78 -12.98
CA MET A 171 1.99 -19.99 -12.41
C MET A 171 2.94 -21.19 -12.31
N LEU A 172 3.89 -21.31 -13.25
CA LEU A 172 4.89 -22.39 -13.26
C LEU A 172 6.03 -22.19 -12.24
N LEU A 173 6.20 -20.99 -11.71
CA LEU A 173 7.23 -20.72 -10.71
C LEU A 173 6.84 -21.30 -9.34
N TYR A 174 5.56 -21.21 -8.96
CA TYR A 174 5.08 -21.70 -7.66
C TYR A 174 5.45 -23.16 -7.34
N PRO A 175 5.18 -24.16 -8.21
CA PRO A 175 5.57 -25.54 -7.92
C PRO A 175 7.09 -25.72 -7.80
N GLU A 176 7.90 -25.00 -8.59
CA GLU A 176 9.36 -25.06 -8.51
C GLU A 176 9.92 -24.44 -7.21
N LEU A 177 9.21 -23.46 -6.64
CA LEU A 177 9.51 -22.90 -5.32
C LEU A 177 9.22 -23.93 -4.23
N GLU A 178 8.06 -24.57 -4.28
CA GLU A 178 7.64 -25.57 -3.30
C GLU A 178 8.64 -26.74 -3.24
N GLU A 179 9.11 -27.24 -4.39
CA GLU A 179 10.13 -28.29 -4.46
C GLU A 179 11.47 -27.90 -3.80
N ARG A 180 11.75 -26.60 -3.71
CA ARG A 180 12.98 -26.06 -3.11
C ARG A 180 12.78 -25.56 -1.68
N ALA A 181 11.62 -25.81 -1.08
CA ALA A 181 11.21 -25.29 0.22
C ALA A 181 11.16 -23.75 0.25
N TRP A 182 10.65 -23.14 -0.82
CA TRP A 182 10.36 -21.70 -0.90
C TRP A 182 8.86 -21.48 -1.16
N GLU A 183 8.35 -20.35 -0.71
CA GLU A 183 6.97 -19.95 -0.95
C GLU A 183 6.90 -18.47 -1.38
N CYS A 184 5.85 -18.14 -2.13
CA CYS A 184 5.47 -16.77 -2.40
C CYS A 184 4.52 -16.28 -1.29
N VAL A 185 5.02 -15.46 -0.36
CA VAL A 185 4.23 -14.95 0.77
C VAL A 185 3.39 -13.73 0.46
N ARG A 186 3.83 -12.92 -0.50
CA ARG A 186 3.13 -11.69 -0.88
C ARG A 186 3.22 -11.50 -2.37
N LYS A 187 2.07 -11.21 -2.97
CA LYS A 187 1.97 -10.80 -4.36
C LYS A 187 1.33 -9.43 -4.42
N THR A 188 2.06 -8.46 -4.95
CA THR A 188 1.57 -7.08 -5.12
C THR A 188 1.52 -6.76 -6.61
N THR A 189 0.37 -6.33 -7.10
CA THR A 189 0.20 -5.89 -8.50
C THR A 189 0.25 -4.37 -8.56
N HIS A 190 1.07 -3.83 -9.44
CA HIS A 190 1.28 -2.40 -9.63
C HIS A 190 1.25 -2.06 -11.12
N GLY A 191 0.05 -1.74 -11.65
CA GLY A 191 -0.14 -1.54 -13.09
C GLY A 191 0.19 -2.81 -13.88
N ASP A 192 1.16 -2.71 -14.79
CA ASP A 192 1.67 -3.82 -15.63
C ASP A 192 2.80 -4.64 -14.97
N GLU A 193 3.06 -4.42 -13.68
CA GLU A 193 4.09 -5.12 -12.92
C GLU A 193 3.47 -5.97 -11.81
N ILE A 194 3.97 -7.19 -11.65
CA ILE A 194 3.69 -8.06 -10.51
C ILE A 194 4.97 -8.24 -9.72
N ARG A 195 4.91 -7.90 -8.43
CA ARG A 195 5.98 -8.16 -7.46
C ARG A 195 5.62 -9.38 -6.63
N LEU A 196 6.52 -10.35 -6.61
CA LEU A 196 6.40 -11.56 -5.78
C LEU A 196 7.47 -11.50 -4.70
N LEU A 197 7.06 -11.49 -3.43
CA LEU A 197 7.94 -11.68 -2.29
C LEU A 197 8.03 -13.17 -2.00
N LEU A 198 9.22 -13.71 -2.17
CA LEU A 198 9.56 -15.09 -1.94
C LEU A 198 10.38 -15.21 -0.66
N ARG A 199 10.10 -16.25 0.13
CA ARG A 199 10.89 -16.60 1.31
C ARG A 199 11.07 -18.13 1.38
N PRO A 200 12.11 -18.63 2.06
CA PRO A 200 12.19 -20.03 2.42
C PRO A 200 11.05 -20.37 3.39
N ILE A 201 10.46 -21.54 3.20
CA ILE A 201 9.55 -22.17 4.16
C ILE A 201 10.44 -22.65 5.30
N ALA A 202 10.29 -22.04 6.47
CA ALA A 202 10.95 -22.55 7.67
C ALA A 202 10.37 -23.93 8.03
N ASP A 203 11.25 -24.90 8.26
CA ASP A 203 10.92 -26.25 8.73
C ASP A 203 10.24 -26.23 10.12
#